data_AF-A0A5S9XKF7-F1
#
_entry.id   AF-A0A5S9XKF7-F1
#
_cell.length_a   1.000
_cell.length_b   1.000
_cell.length_c   1.000
_cell.angle_alpha   90.00
_cell.angle_beta   90.00
_cell.angle_gamma   90.00
#
_symmetry.space_group_name_H-M   'P 1'
#
loop_
_entity.id
_entity.type
_entity.pdbx_description
1 polymer ?
#
loop_
_entity_poly.entity_id
_entity_poly.type
_entity_poly.pdbx_seq_one_letter_code
_entity_poly.pdbx_strand_id
1 'polypeptide(L)'
;METLQCRHQHVFILLLVLFHSSLFGLASKIDVSDDARGIRIDGGQKRFLTNSPQHGKEHAACTNEEPDLGPLTRISCNEPGYVITKINFADYGNPTGTCGHFRRGNCGARATMRIVKKNCLGKKKCHLLVTDEMFGPSKCKGAPMLAVETTCTIA
;
A
#
# COMPACT_ATOMS: atom_id res chain seq x y z
N MET A 1 -60.28 5.77 -33.04
CA MET A 1 -60.04 4.72 -32.03
C MET A 1 -58.56 4.78 -31.65
N GLU A 2 -58.14 5.70 -30.79
CA GLU A 2 -56.73 5.83 -30.37
C GLU A 2 -56.67 6.47 -28.96
N THR A 3 -57.43 5.94 -28.00
CA THR A 3 -57.42 6.46 -26.60
C THR A 3 -57.21 5.38 -25.53
N LEU A 4 -56.99 4.12 -25.91
CA LEU A 4 -56.76 3.02 -24.97
C LEU A 4 -55.28 2.67 -24.77
N GLN A 5 -54.38 3.07 -25.68
CA GLN A 5 -52.96 2.70 -25.63
C GLN A 5 -52.14 3.55 -24.62
N CYS A 6 -52.54 4.80 -24.40
CA CYS A 6 -51.76 5.74 -23.57
C CYS A 6 -51.94 5.51 -22.05
N ARG A 7 -53.15 5.12 -21.62
CA ARG A 7 -53.45 4.86 -20.20
C ARG A 7 -52.76 3.60 -19.70
N HIS A 8 -52.65 2.57 -20.54
CA HIS A 8 -52.00 1.31 -20.19
C HIS A 8 -50.48 1.47 -20.03
N GLN A 9 -49.85 2.28 -20.87
CA GLN A 9 -48.41 2.53 -20.81
C GLN A 9 -48.04 3.38 -19.57
N HIS A 10 -48.88 4.34 -19.20
CA HIS A 10 -48.69 5.13 -17.98
C HIS A 10 -48.89 4.28 -16.70
N VAL A 11 -49.88 3.39 -16.70
CA VAL A 11 -50.11 2.42 -15.61
C VAL A 11 -48.94 1.44 -15.51
N PHE A 12 -48.39 0.97 -16.64
CA PHE A 12 -47.24 0.07 -16.67
C PHE A 12 -45.97 0.73 -16.11
N ILE A 13 -45.71 2.00 -16.47
CA ILE A 13 -44.57 2.77 -15.93
C ILE A 13 -44.74 3.01 -14.42
N LEU A 14 -45.93 3.38 -13.95
CA LEU A 14 -46.22 3.52 -12.52
C LEU A 14 -46.02 2.21 -11.74
N LEU A 15 -46.44 1.07 -12.31
CA LEU A 15 -46.21 -0.24 -11.70
C LEU A 15 -44.73 -0.62 -11.66
N LEU A 16 -43.96 -0.34 -12.72
CA LEU A 16 -42.51 -0.60 -12.74
C LEU A 16 -41.74 0.27 -11.73
N VAL A 17 -42.12 1.54 -11.58
CA VAL A 17 -41.52 2.44 -10.58
C VAL A 17 -41.83 1.97 -9.16
N LEU A 18 -43.08 1.55 -8.89
CA LEU A 18 -43.48 1.01 -7.58
C LEU A 18 -42.77 -0.33 -7.25
N PHE A 19 -42.56 -1.19 -8.25
CA PHE A 19 -41.83 -2.45 -8.11
C PHE A 19 -40.33 -2.20 -7.85
N HIS A 20 -39.72 -1.23 -8.55
CA HIS A 20 -38.34 -0.83 -8.29
C HIS A 20 -38.15 -0.20 -6.91
N SER A 21 -39.07 0.64 -6.43
CA SER A 21 -38.99 1.18 -5.06
C SER A 21 -39.13 0.12 -3.98
N SER A 22 -39.81 -0.99 -4.26
CA SER A 22 -39.91 -2.13 -3.32
C SER A 22 -38.66 -3.01 -3.30
N LEU A 23 -37.87 -3.08 -4.39
CA LEU A 23 -36.60 -3.81 -4.42
C LEU A 23 -35.43 -3.05 -3.74
N PHE A 24 -35.46 -1.72 -3.72
CA PHE A 24 -34.44 -0.92 -3.02
C PHE A 24 -34.74 -0.69 -1.53
N GLY A 25 -35.88 -1.18 -1.03
CA GLY A 25 -36.33 -1.05 0.35
C GLY A 25 -35.72 -2.04 1.36
N LEU A 26 -34.72 -2.84 0.99
CA LEU A 26 -33.96 -3.63 1.96
C LEU A 26 -32.87 -2.77 2.60
N ALA A 27 -33.28 -1.96 3.59
CA ALA A 27 -32.37 -1.36 4.55
C ALA A 27 -31.58 -2.48 5.25
N SER A 28 -30.29 -2.60 4.94
CA SER A 28 -29.39 -3.41 5.76
C SER A 28 -29.30 -2.75 7.12
N LYS A 29 -29.79 -3.49 8.14
CA LYS A 29 -29.68 -3.18 9.56
C LYS A 29 -28.21 -2.93 9.91
N ILE A 30 -27.87 -1.69 10.26
CA ILE A 30 -26.61 -1.38 10.93
C ILE A 30 -26.93 -1.41 12.42
N ASP A 31 -26.60 -2.52 13.08
CA ASP A 31 -26.56 -2.54 14.55
C ASP A 31 -25.37 -1.68 15.00
N VAL A 32 -25.67 -0.62 15.76
CA VAL A 32 -24.70 0.14 16.53
C VAL A 32 -24.28 -0.75 17.70
N SER A 33 -23.03 -1.24 17.68
CA SER A 33 -22.45 -1.89 18.85
C SER A 33 -21.48 -0.94 19.52
N ASP A 34 -21.87 -0.51 20.71
CA ASP A 34 -21.05 0.19 21.69
C ASP A 34 -19.81 -0.64 22.12
N ASP A 35 -18.88 0.12 22.66
CA ASP A 35 -17.52 -0.16 23.15
C ASP A 35 -17.30 -1.50 23.87
N ALA A 36 -16.28 -2.24 23.45
CA ALA A 36 -15.51 -3.12 24.33
C ALA A 36 -14.08 -3.34 23.79
N ARG A 37 -13.13 -2.74 24.50
CA ARG A 37 -11.68 -2.94 24.38
C ARG A 37 -11.33 -4.45 24.42
N GLY A 38 -10.92 -5.00 23.28
CA GLY A 38 -10.41 -6.37 23.18
C GLY A 38 -9.21 -6.44 22.24
N ILE A 39 -8.00 -6.51 22.79
CA ILE A 39 -6.79 -6.77 22.02
C ILE A 39 -6.78 -8.26 21.67
N ARG A 40 -7.02 -8.60 20.40
CA ARG A 40 -6.58 -9.88 19.83
C ARG A 40 -5.32 -9.63 19.03
N ILE A 41 -4.19 -10.16 19.52
CA ILE A 41 -2.98 -10.32 18.73
C ILE A 41 -3.25 -11.50 17.81
N ASP A 42 -3.63 -11.21 16.57
CA ASP A 42 -3.59 -12.19 15.48
C ASP A 42 -2.43 -11.83 14.55
N GLY A 43 -1.62 -12.83 14.23
CA GLY A 43 -0.38 -12.68 13.47
C GLY A 43 -0.69 -12.42 12.00
N GLY A 44 -0.83 -11.15 11.64
CA GLY A 44 -0.96 -10.74 10.24
C GLY A 44 -1.31 -9.26 10.10
N GLN A 45 -0.49 -8.52 9.36
CA GLN A 45 -0.78 -7.17 8.87
C GLN A 45 -0.95 -6.06 9.93
N LYS A 46 0.14 -5.64 10.59
CA LYS A 46 0.16 -4.33 11.27
C LYS A 46 0.20 -3.19 10.24
N ARG A 47 -0.96 -2.63 9.91
CA ARG A 47 -1.06 -1.26 9.42
C ARG A 47 -0.63 -0.33 10.55
N PHE A 48 0.62 0.13 10.53
CA PHE A 48 1.02 1.25 11.36
C PHE A 48 0.43 2.52 10.74
N LEU A 49 -0.75 2.92 11.23
CA LEU A 49 -1.17 4.31 11.18
C LEU A 49 -0.28 5.07 12.17
N THR A 50 0.87 5.53 11.70
CA THR A 50 1.69 6.45 12.48
C THR A 50 0.96 7.79 12.49
N ASN A 51 0.21 8.07 13.56
CA ASN A 51 -0.24 9.43 13.87
C ASN A 51 1.00 10.27 14.20
N SER A 52 1.61 10.87 13.17
CA SER A 52 2.61 11.91 13.34
C SER A 52 1.93 13.29 13.24
N PRO A 53 2.24 14.27 14.10
CA PRO A 53 1.62 15.59 14.05
C PRO A 53 1.90 16.27 12.72
N GLN A 54 0.86 16.85 12.11
CA GLN A 54 0.97 17.54 10.85
C GLN A 54 1.82 18.81 10.97
N HIS A 55 3.06 18.73 10.48
CA HIS A 55 3.79 19.87 9.95
C HIS A 55 4.79 19.41 8.87
N GLY A 56 4.33 19.36 7.61
CA GLY A 56 5.15 19.12 6.41
C GLY A 56 4.84 17.80 5.69
N LYS A 57 4.57 17.87 4.38
CA LYS A 57 3.96 16.82 3.55
C LYS A 57 4.96 15.72 3.12
N GLU A 58 5.49 14.95 4.07
CA GLU A 58 6.49 13.91 3.80
C GLU A 58 6.02 12.54 4.29
N HIS A 59 5.86 11.57 3.38
CA HIS A 59 5.44 10.20 3.72
C HIS A 59 6.60 9.24 3.53
N ALA A 60 6.95 8.49 4.58
CA ALA A 60 7.94 7.43 4.53
C ALA A 60 7.32 6.12 4.04
N ALA A 61 7.90 5.49 3.01
CA ALA A 61 7.50 4.16 2.54
C ALA A 61 8.63 3.14 2.75
N CYS A 62 8.26 1.95 3.24
CA CYS A 62 9.16 0.86 3.62
C CYS A 62 8.66 -0.50 3.12
N THR A 63 9.57 -1.42 2.84
CA THR A 63 9.30 -2.83 2.49
C THR A 63 10.16 -3.75 3.33
N ASN A 64 9.55 -4.75 3.98
CA ASN A 64 10.23 -5.89 4.58
C ASN A 64 9.53 -7.12 4.00
N GLU A 65 10.17 -7.90 3.12
CA GLU A 65 9.53 -9.12 2.58
C GLU A 65 10.35 -10.37 2.88
N GLU A 66 9.64 -11.41 3.34
CA GLU A 66 10.01 -12.82 3.36
C GLU A 66 9.41 -13.48 2.10
N PRO A 67 10.07 -14.47 1.45
CA PRO A 67 9.94 -14.67 0.01
C PRO A 67 8.90 -15.74 -0.35
N ASP A 68 7.72 -15.34 -0.82
CA ASP A 68 6.74 -16.29 -1.37
C ASP A 68 6.28 -16.01 -2.81
N LEU A 69 6.78 -14.95 -3.46
CA LEU A 69 6.54 -14.74 -4.90
C LEU A 69 7.76 -14.12 -5.60
N GLY A 70 8.89 -14.82 -5.52
CA GLY A 70 10.16 -14.41 -6.11
C GLY A 70 10.77 -13.17 -5.43
N PRO A 71 12.05 -12.86 -5.70
CA PRO A 71 12.77 -11.79 -5.01
C PRO A 71 12.33 -10.39 -5.45
N LEU A 72 11.11 -10.16 -5.96
CA LEU A 72 10.71 -8.86 -6.53
C LEU A 72 10.06 -7.94 -5.49
N THR A 73 10.83 -7.02 -4.92
CA THR A 73 10.32 -5.99 -4.01
C THR A 73 9.72 -4.80 -4.76
N ARG A 74 8.56 -4.32 -4.30
CA ARG A 74 7.83 -3.17 -4.88
C ARG A 74 7.80 -2.00 -3.91
N ILE A 75 8.32 -0.84 -4.31
CA ILE A 75 8.25 0.41 -3.52
C ILE A 75 7.33 1.40 -4.24
N SER A 76 6.40 2.05 -3.53
CA SER A 76 5.50 3.04 -4.13
C SER A 76 5.05 4.15 -3.20
N CYS A 77 4.78 5.31 -3.79
CA CYS A 77 4.01 6.40 -3.18
C CYS A 77 2.51 6.16 -3.44
N ASN A 78 1.72 6.10 -2.37
CA ASN A 78 0.28 5.81 -2.47
C ASN A 78 -0.53 7.02 -2.93
N GLU A 79 -0.09 8.23 -2.55
CA GLU A 79 -0.81 9.46 -2.84
C GLU A 79 -0.78 9.84 -4.34
N PRO A 80 -1.88 10.39 -4.89
CA PRO A 80 -1.90 10.92 -6.26
C PRO A 80 -0.90 12.06 -6.44
N GLY A 81 -0.13 12.04 -7.54
CA GLY A 81 0.87 13.07 -7.85
C GLY A 81 2.17 12.99 -7.04
N TYR A 82 2.26 12.11 -6.03
CA TYR A 82 3.50 11.92 -5.27
C TYR A 82 4.45 10.97 -6.01
N VAL A 83 5.74 11.30 -5.93
CA VAL A 83 6.84 10.48 -6.45
C VAL A 83 7.93 10.33 -5.39
N ILE A 84 8.75 9.31 -5.55
CA ILE A 84 9.89 9.06 -4.67
C ILE A 84 10.94 10.14 -4.94
N THR A 85 11.09 11.10 -4.05
CA THR A 85 12.02 12.23 -4.22
C THR A 85 13.33 12.01 -3.48
N LYS A 86 13.36 11.13 -2.49
CA LYS A 86 14.60 10.79 -1.77
C LYS A 86 14.60 9.32 -1.31
N ILE A 87 15.80 8.75 -1.30
CA ILE A 87 16.09 7.46 -0.66
C ILE A 87 16.84 7.77 0.64
N ASN A 88 16.18 7.59 1.77
CA ASN A 88 16.72 7.90 3.11
C ASN A 88 17.66 6.79 3.58
N PHE A 89 17.29 5.54 3.32
CA PHE A 89 18.08 4.36 3.67
C PHE A 89 17.96 3.30 2.58
N ALA A 90 19.03 2.54 2.39
CA ALA A 90 19.05 1.37 1.53
C ALA A 90 20.23 0.47 1.95
N ASP A 91 19.93 -0.80 2.22
CA ASP A 91 20.91 -1.82 2.56
C ASP A 91 20.44 -3.21 2.08
N TYR A 92 21.33 -3.97 1.46
CA TYR A 92 21.10 -5.37 1.08
C TYR A 92 22.15 -6.21 1.79
N GLY A 93 21.78 -6.74 2.95
CA GLY A 93 22.72 -7.24 3.94
C GLY A 93 21.99 -7.75 5.18
N ASN A 94 22.43 -7.33 6.36
CA ASN A 94 21.74 -7.63 7.62
C ASN A 94 21.32 -6.36 8.39
N PRO A 95 20.46 -5.52 7.78
CA PRO A 95 19.96 -4.33 8.45
C PRO A 95 19.17 -4.70 9.71
N THR A 96 19.17 -3.78 10.67
CA THR A 96 18.44 -3.91 11.95
C THR A 96 17.51 -2.71 12.16
N GLY A 97 16.60 -2.83 13.11
CA GLY A 97 15.60 -1.81 13.41
C GLY A 97 14.34 -1.96 12.57
N THR A 98 13.57 -0.88 12.50
CA THR A 98 12.27 -0.82 11.81
C THR A 98 12.21 0.40 10.91
N CYS A 99 11.17 0.50 10.09
CA CYS A 99 10.90 1.67 9.24
C CYS A 99 11.07 3.00 10.02
N GLY A 100 11.80 3.96 9.47
CA GLY A 100 12.16 5.24 10.12
C GLY A 100 13.40 5.18 11.02
N HIS A 101 13.85 3.98 11.39
CA HIS A 101 14.96 3.75 12.32
C HIS A 101 15.88 2.62 11.87
N PHE A 102 15.99 2.40 10.55
CA PHE A 102 16.87 1.38 10.03
C PHE A 102 18.34 1.71 10.30
N ARG A 103 19.11 0.66 10.63
CA ARG A 103 20.55 0.72 10.85
C ARG A 103 21.23 -0.37 10.04
N ARG A 104 22.36 -0.02 9.41
CA ARG A 104 23.22 -1.01 8.76
C ARG A 104 23.76 -1.98 9.80
N GLY A 105 23.79 -3.26 9.43
CA GLY A 105 24.47 -4.28 10.22
C GLY A 105 25.97 -4.33 9.93
N ASN A 106 26.55 -5.52 10.03
CA ASN A 106 27.99 -5.75 9.86
C ASN A 106 28.37 -6.31 8.47
N CYS A 107 27.39 -6.57 7.60
CA CYS A 107 27.58 -6.98 6.22
C CYS A 107 26.56 -6.27 5.32
N GLY A 108 26.87 -6.16 4.04
CA GLY A 108 25.98 -5.51 3.07
C GLY A 108 26.65 -5.24 1.74
N ALA A 109 25.84 -5.22 0.68
CA ALA A 109 26.29 -4.94 -0.66
C ALA A 109 26.51 -3.42 -0.86
N ARG A 110 27.72 -3.03 -1.27
CA ARG A 110 28.10 -1.61 -1.38
C ARG A 110 27.30 -0.85 -2.44
N ALA A 111 26.79 -1.53 -3.46
CA ALA A 111 26.09 -0.88 -4.57
C ALA A 111 24.61 -0.61 -4.27
N THR A 112 24.04 -1.13 -3.17
CA THR A 112 22.60 -1.07 -2.89
C THR A 112 22.04 0.34 -3.00
N MET A 113 22.63 1.30 -2.27
CA MET A 113 22.16 2.69 -2.29
C MET A 113 22.15 3.30 -3.70
N ARG A 114 23.19 3.05 -4.49
CA ARG A 114 23.29 3.57 -5.86
C ARG A 114 22.20 2.99 -6.75
N ILE A 115 21.95 1.69 -6.62
CA ILE A 115 21.02 0.96 -7.47
C ILE A 115 19.58 1.29 -7.12
N VAL A 116 19.25 1.37 -5.83
CA VAL A 116 17.92 1.82 -5.38
C VAL A 116 17.65 3.24 -5.88
N LYS A 117 18.60 4.18 -5.71
CA LYS A 117 18.46 5.56 -6.23
C LYS A 117 18.19 5.58 -7.72
N LYS A 118 19.01 4.86 -8.51
CA LYS A 118 18.87 4.79 -9.98
C LYS A 118 17.49 4.28 -10.42
N ASN A 119 16.96 3.28 -9.72
CA ASN A 119 15.71 2.64 -10.13
C ASN A 119 14.45 3.31 -9.60
N CYS A 120 14.54 4.07 -8.50
CA CYS A 120 13.35 4.53 -7.78
C CYS A 120 13.13 6.05 -7.79
N LEU A 121 14.20 6.87 -7.82
CA LEU A 121 14.03 8.33 -7.77
C LEU A 121 13.22 8.86 -8.96
N GLY A 122 12.34 9.82 -8.68
CA GLY A 122 11.46 10.46 -9.65
C GLY A 122 10.28 9.59 -10.12
N LYS A 123 10.15 8.36 -9.61
CA LYS A 123 9.05 7.46 -9.98
C LYS A 123 8.01 7.41 -8.87
N LYS A 124 6.73 7.28 -9.23
CA LYS A 124 5.66 6.93 -8.28
C LYS A 124 5.84 5.52 -7.70
N LYS A 125 6.43 4.62 -8.49
CA LYS A 125 6.60 3.21 -8.18
C LYS A 125 7.86 2.66 -8.83
N CYS A 126 8.60 1.80 -8.13
CA CYS A 126 9.70 1.02 -8.67
C CYS A 126 9.64 -0.43 -8.21
N HIS A 127 10.35 -1.30 -8.93
CA HIS A 127 10.51 -2.71 -8.62
C HIS A 127 11.99 -3.05 -8.58
N LEU A 128 12.40 -3.88 -7.63
CA LEU A 128 13.78 -4.31 -7.43
C LEU A 128 13.82 -5.82 -7.27
N LEU A 129 14.75 -6.46 -7.95
CA LEU A 129 15.02 -7.88 -7.75
C LEU A 129 16.07 -8.03 -6.64
N VAL A 130 15.69 -8.67 -5.54
CA VAL A 130 16.48 -8.88 -4.33
C VAL A 130 17.45 -10.04 -4.53
N THR A 131 18.48 -9.78 -5.34
CA THR A 131 19.52 -10.76 -5.68
C THR A 131 20.92 -10.15 -5.62
N ASP A 132 21.92 -11.01 -5.41
CA ASP A 132 23.34 -10.64 -5.53
C ASP A 132 23.70 -10.16 -6.95
N GLU A 133 23.00 -10.59 -7.99
CA GLU A 133 23.18 -10.11 -9.35
C GLU A 133 22.80 -8.63 -9.48
N MET A 134 21.70 -8.22 -8.83
CA MET A 134 21.26 -6.84 -8.84
C MET A 134 22.18 -5.97 -7.98
N PHE A 135 22.46 -6.38 -6.75
CA PHE A 135 23.10 -5.49 -5.76
C PHE A 135 24.61 -5.72 -5.57
N GLY A 136 25.14 -6.84 -6.08
CA GLY A 136 26.45 -7.36 -5.73
C GLY A 136 26.40 -8.21 -4.45
N PRO A 137 27.49 -8.96 -4.16
CA PRO A 137 27.53 -9.89 -3.03
C PRO A 137 27.47 -9.13 -1.70
N SER A 138 26.52 -9.52 -0.84
CA SER A 138 26.34 -8.92 0.49
C SER A 138 27.47 -9.22 1.49
N LYS A 139 28.22 -10.31 1.29
CA LYS A 139 29.25 -10.85 2.21
C LYS A 139 28.69 -11.22 3.60
N CYS A 140 27.39 -11.45 3.69
CA CYS A 140 26.76 -11.96 4.90
C CYS A 140 27.00 -13.47 5.05
N LYS A 141 27.07 -13.96 6.30
CA LYS A 141 27.15 -15.40 6.59
C LYS A 141 25.83 -16.14 6.36
N GLY A 142 24.71 -15.41 6.37
CA GLY A 142 23.36 -15.92 6.09
C GLY A 142 22.71 -15.17 4.93
N ALA A 143 21.45 -15.49 4.66
CA ALA A 143 20.68 -14.87 3.58
C ALA A 143 20.55 -13.34 3.80
N PRO A 144 20.94 -12.52 2.82
CA PRO A 144 20.80 -11.07 2.93
C PRO A 144 19.34 -10.62 2.76
N MET A 145 18.98 -9.56 3.46
CA MET A 145 17.68 -8.90 3.38
C MET A 145 17.84 -7.51 2.76
N LEU A 146 16.87 -7.09 1.94
CA LEU A 146 16.78 -5.73 1.43
C LEU A 146 15.90 -4.88 2.36
N ALA A 147 16.45 -3.80 2.91
CA ALA A 147 15.69 -2.75 3.60
C ALA A 147 15.87 -1.43 2.87
N VAL A 148 14.75 -0.76 2.56
CA VAL A 148 14.72 0.54 1.89
C VAL A 148 13.76 1.47 2.62
N GLU A 149 14.20 2.71 2.81
CA GLU A 149 13.37 3.80 3.31
C GLU A 149 13.39 4.94 2.30
N THR A 150 12.21 5.42 1.94
CA THR A 150 12.05 6.46 0.93
C THR A 150 11.15 7.57 1.43
N THR A 151 11.37 8.76 0.89
CA THR A 151 10.47 9.91 1.02
C THR A 151 9.68 10.06 -0.27
N CYS A 152 8.38 10.22 -0.12
CA CYS A 152 7.47 10.62 -1.18
C CYS A 152 7.03 12.09 -0.99
N THR A 153 7.15 12.89 -2.05
CA THR A 153 6.58 14.25 -2.12
C THR A 153 5.93 14.48 -3.48
N ILE A 154 5.15 15.54 -3.61
CA ILE A 154 4.61 15.99 -4.90
C ILE A 154 5.78 16.36 -5.83
N ALA A 155 5.69 15.93 -7.09
CA ALA A 155 6.64 16.23 -8.15
C ALA A 155 6.57 17.69 -8.62
#